data_AF-G7GSN8-F1
#
_entry.id   AF-G7GSN8-F1
#
_cell.length_a   1.000
_cell.length_b   1.000
_cell.length_c   1.000
_cell.angle_alpha   90.00
_cell.angle_beta   90.00
_cell.angle_gamma   90.00
#
_symmetry.space_group_name_H-M   'P 1'
#
loop_
_entity.id
_entity.type
_entity.pdbx_description
1 polymer ?
#
loop_
_entity_poly.entity_id
_entity_poly.type
_entity_poly.pdbx_seq_one_letter_code
_entity_poly.pdbx_strand_id
1 'polypeptide(L)'
;MTITARDNHTVQPLAALGAFIAMIGFFAAPFAVTALAFGESTSALIAAAIAVVGLVTGGALITKTTRALHHLALVPDVTDDEAAAYRRLHPHPVA
;
A
#
# COMPACT_ATOMS: atom_id res chain seq x y z
N MET A 1 -2.00 -16.40 -15.16
CA MET A 1 -3.00 -16.56 -14.07
C MET A 1 -3.85 -15.29 -14.07
N THR A 2 -5.06 -15.34 -14.64
CA THR A 2 -5.87 -14.15 -14.92
C THR A 2 -6.32 -13.50 -13.60
N ILE A 3 -5.80 -12.32 -13.29
CA ILE A 3 -6.33 -11.47 -12.22
C ILE A 3 -7.77 -11.13 -12.63
N THR A 4 -8.73 -11.83 -12.02
CA THR A 4 -10.14 -11.49 -12.21
C THR A 4 -10.40 -10.15 -11.53
N ALA A 5 -11.29 -9.33 -12.11
CA ALA A 5 -11.67 -8.02 -11.56
C ALA A 5 -11.94 -8.03 -10.03
N ARG A 6 -12.35 -9.20 -9.51
CA ARG A 6 -12.53 -9.55 -8.10
C ARG A 6 -11.37 -9.19 -7.17
N ASP A 7 -10.12 -9.36 -7.57
CA ASP A 7 -8.96 -9.05 -6.71
C ASP A 7 -8.71 -7.54 -6.61
N ASN A 8 -8.95 -6.79 -7.69
CA ASN A 8 -8.82 -5.33 -7.71
C ASN A 8 -9.87 -4.63 -6.82
N HIS A 9 -11.08 -5.20 -6.73
CA HIS A 9 -12.18 -4.64 -5.92
C HIS A 9 -11.95 -4.71 -4.40
N THR A 10 -11.06 -5.57 -3.92
CA THR A 10 -10.78 -5.70 -2.47
C THR A 10 -9.51 -4.96 -2.03
N VAL A 11 -8.53 -4.83 -2.94
CA VAL A 11 -7.25 -4.16 -2.65
C VAL A 11 -7.39 -2.63 -2.64
N GLN A 12 -8.15 -2.05 -3.57
CA GLN A 12 -8.39 -0.60 -3.61
C GLN A 12 -9.07 -0.03 -2.35
N PRO A 13 -10.18 -0.59 -1.82
CA PRO A 13 -10.82 -0.06 -0.62
C PRO A 13 -9.93 -0.23 0.63
N LEU A 14 -9.13 -1.30 0.70
CA LEU A 14 -8.24 -1.54 1.84
C LEU A 14 -7.05 -0.57 1.85
N ALA A 15 -6.49 -0.24 0.68
CA ALA A 15 -5.46 0.78 0.54
C ALA A 15 -6.01 2.18 0.87
N ALA A 16 -7.24 2.50 0.42
CA ALA A 16 -7.91 3.76 0.74
C ALA A 16 -8.19 3.89 2.26
N LEU A 17 -8.61 2.80 2.91
CA LEU A 17 -8.79 2.75 4.36
C LEU A 17 -7.46 2.96 5.09
N GLY A 18 -6.39 2.30 4.66
CA GLY A 18 -5.04 2.49 5.22
C GLY A 18 -4.55 3.94 5.09
N ALA A 19 -4.76 4.56 3.93
CA ALA A 19 -4.42 5.96 3.69
C ALA A 19 -5.24 6.92 4.56
N PHE A 20 -6.55 6.66 4.73
CA PHE A 20 -7.41 7.44 5.61
C PHE A 20 -6.96 7.36 7.08
N ILE A 21 -6.66 6.16 7.57
CA ILE A 21 -6.16 5.96 8.94
C ILE A 21 -4.80 6.66 9.15
N ALA A 22 -3.90 6.57 8.18
CA ALA A 22 -2.61 7.25 8.21
C ALA A 22 -2.77 8.79 8.24
N MET A 23 -3.71 9.33 7.46
CA MET A 23 -4.04 10.75 7.44
C MET A 23 -4.53 11.23 8.81
N ILE A 24 -5.45 10.50 9.46
CA ILE A 24 -5.90 10.86 10.82
C ILE A 24 -4.72 10.92 11.79
N GLY A 25 -3.82 9.93 11.74
CA GLY A 25 -2.62 9.92 12.58
C GLY A 25 -1.70 11.12 12.29
N PHE A 26 -1.50 11.44 11.02
CA PHE A 26 -0.69 12.58 10.60
C PHE A 26 -1.26 13.92 11.09
N PHE A 27 -2.58 14.13 11.01
CA PHE A 27 -3.23 15.35 11.50
C PHE A 27 -3.29 15.43 13.03
N ALA A 28 -3.28 14.30 13.74
CA ALA A 28 -3.22 14.27 15.19
C ALA A 28 -1.84 14.68 15.75
N ALA A 29 -0.77 14.46 14.99
CA ALA A 29 0.60 14.80 15.41
C ALA A 29 0.80 16.29 15.75
N PRO A 30 0.45 17.27 14.89
CA PRO A 30 0.56 18.68 15.25
C PRO A 30 -0.32 19.04 16.44
N PHE A 31 -1.51 18.41 16.58
CA PHE A 31 -2.40 18.63 17.72
C PHE A 31 -1.78 18.19 19.05
N ALA A 32 -1.03 17.09 19.04
CA ALA A 32 -0.27 16.63 20.21
C ALA A 32 0.80 17.64 20.62
N VAL A 33 1.50 18.23 19.63
CA VAL A 33 2.53 19.24 19.86
C VAL A 33 1.93 20.52 20.42
N THR A 34 0.82 21.02 19.85
CA THR A 34 0.14 22.21 20.38
C THR A 34 -0.41 21.96 21.78
N ALA A 35 -1.10 20.85 22.03
CA ALA A 35 -1.62 20.53 23.35
C ALA A 35 -0.51 20.48 24.43
N LEU A 36 0.64 19.90 24.07
CA LEU A 36 1.80 19.88 24.96
C LEU A 36 2.36 21.28 25.22
N ALA A 37 2.40 22.13 24.19
CA ALA A 37 2.88 23.52 24.31
C ALA A 37 1.98 24.40 25.21
N PHE A 38 0.69 24.09 25.31
CA PHE A 38 -0.26 24.79 26.19
C PHE A 38 -0.39 24.14 27.59
N GLY A 39 0.41 23.10 27.88
CA GLY A 39 0.41 22.44 29.20
C GLY A 39 -0.72 21.44 29.40
N GLU A 40 -1.48 21.09 28.37
CA GLU A 40 -2.53 20.08 28.44
C GLU A 40 -1.97 18.67 28.23
N SER A 41 -1.43 18.08 29.30
CA SER A 41 -0.72 16.78 29.23
C SER A 41 -1.62 15.63 28.77
N THR A 42 -2.89 15.62 29.18
CA THR A 42 -3.82 14.53 28.87
C THR A 42 -4.25 14.54 27.39
N SER A 43 -4.60 15.70 26.84
CA SER A 43 -4.99 15.84 25.43
C SER A 43 -3.79 15.61 24.51
N ALA A 44 -2.60 16.07 24.90
CA ALA A 44 -1.35 15.77 24.20
C ALA A 44 -1.07 14.27 24.12
N LEU A 45 -1.25 13.53 25.23
CA LEU A 45 -1.04 12.09 25.27
C LEU A 45 -2.01 11.34 24.34
N ILE A 46 -3.28 11.72 24.36
CA ILE A 46 -4.32 11.12 23.50
C ILE A 46 -4.00 11.39 22.02
N ALA A 47 -3.70 12.63 21.66
CA ALA A 47 -3.36 13.00 20.29
C ALA A 47 -2.08 12.29 19.81
N ALA A 48 -1.07 12.15 20.67
CA ALA A 48 0.14 11.40 20.36
C ALA A 48 -0.15 9.91 20.14
N ALA A 49 -1.00 9.30 20.97
CA ALA A 49 -1.40 7.90 20.79
C ALA A 49 -2.14 7.68 19.46
N ILE A 50 -3.08 8.57 19.12
CA ILE A 50 -3.79 8.53 17.83
C ILE A 50 -2.80 8.70 16.67
N ALA A 51 -1.83 9.61 16.79
CA ALA A 51 -0.82 9.82 15.78
C ALA A 51 0.01 8.56 15.50
N VAL A 52 0.55 7.94 16.56
CA VAL A 52 1.36 6.72 16.45
C VAL A 52 0.53 5.56 15.91
N VAL A 53 -0.65 5.30 16.47
CA VAL A 53 -1.50 4.18 16.05
C VAL A 53 -1.96 4.36 14.61
N GLY A 54 -2.38 5.57 14.22
CA GLY A 54 -2.81 5.90 12.87
C GLY A 54 -1.70 5.70 11.84
N LEU A 55 -0.49 6.21 12.11
CA LEU A 55 0.65 6.07 11.21
C LEU A 55 1.13 4.62 11.09
N VAL A 56 1.23 3.89 12.20
CA VAL A 56 1.69 2.49 12.19
C VAL A 56 0.67 1.59 11.49
N THR A 57 -0.61 1.71 11.86
CA THR A 57 -1.67 0.86 11.30
C THR A 57 -1.94 1.18 9.84
N GLY A 58 -2.06 2.48 9.50
CA GLY A 58 -2.27 2.93 8.13
C GLY A 58 -1.08 2.60 7.24
N GLY A 59 0.15 2.85 7.72
CA GLY A 59 1.38 2.48 7.02
C GLY A 59 1.51 0.97 6.79
N ALA A 60 1.17 0.14 7.77
CA ALA A 60 1.19 -1.32 7.63
C ALA A 60 0.17 -1.82 6.60
N LEU A 61 -1.04 -1.25 6.57
CA LEU A 61 -2.07 -1.55 5.57
C LEU A 61 -1.59 -1.18 4.17
N ILE A 62 -1.10 0.05 3.99
CA ILE A 62 -0.57 0.53 2.70
C ILE A 62 0.59 -0.35 2.24
N THR A 63 1.54 -0.66 3.12
CA THR A 63 2.73 -1.49 2.79
C THR A 63 2.32 -2.88 2.33
N LYS A 64 1.35 -3.51 3.01
CA LYS A 64 0.82 -4.83 2.60
C LYS A 64 0.13 -4.75 1.24
N THR A 65 -0.70 -3.74 0.99
CA THR A 65 -1.36 -3.56 -0.31
C THR A 65 -0.38 -3.23 -1.43
N THR A 66 0.62 -2.39 -1.17
CA THR A 66 1.66 -2.05 -2.14
C THR A 66 2.52 -3.26 -2.45
N ARG A 67 2.91 -4.07 -1.45
CA ARG A 67 3.65 -5.32 -1.69
C ARG A 67 2.82 -6.31 -2.51
N ALA A 68 1.52 -6.45 -2.23
CA ALA A 68 0.62 -7.29 -3.03
C ALA A 68 0.56 -6.81 -4.49
N LEU A 69 0.42 -5.50 -4.72
CA LEU A 69 0.44 -4.91 -6.06
C LEU A 69 1.80 -5.03 -6.76
N HIS A 70 2.91 -4.88 -6.03
CA HIS A 70 4.26 -4.99 -6.60
C HIS A 70 4.57 -6.42 -7.05
N HIS A 71 4.12 -7.45 -6.33
CA HIS A 71 4.23 -8.84 -6.79
C HIS A 71 3.35 -9.14 -8.01
N LEU A 72 2.26 -8.40 -8.21
CA LEU A 72 1.41 -8.50 -9.40
C LEU A 72 1.94 -7.69 -10.59
N ALA A 73 2.69 -6.61 -10.32
CA ALA A 73 3.21 -5.70 -11.35
C ALA A 73 4.63 -6.02 -11.83
N LEU A 74 5.44 -6.77 -11.05
CA LEU A 74 6.81 -7.14 -11.43
C LEU A 74 6.93 -8.44 -12.24
N VAL A 75 5.81 -9.12 -12.53
CA VAL A 75 5.77 -10.16 -13.55
C VAL A 75 5.17 -9.52 -14.80
N PRO A 76 5.96 -8.97 -15.73
CA PRO A 76 5.48 -8.86 -17.09
C PRO A 76 5.06 -10.27 -17.48
N ASP A 77 3.79 -10.43 -17.79
CA ASP A 77 3.13 -11.68 -18.13
C ASP A 77 3.66 -12.18 -19.49
N VAL A 78 4.96 -12.46 -19.58
CA VAL A 78 5.49 -13.37 -20.59
C VAL A 78 5.09 -14.75 -20.09
N THR A 79 3.80 -15.05 -20.21
CA THR A 79 3.31 -16.41 -20.06
C THR A 79 4.17 -17.30 -20.94
N ASP A 80 4.56 -18.48 -20.45
CA ASP A 80 5.40 -19.42 -21.21
C ASP A 80 4.82 -19.72 -22.60
N ASP A 81 3.50 -19.56 -22.76
CA ASP A 81 2.77 -19.64 -24.03
C ASP A 81 3.06 -18.47 -24.99
N GLU A 82 3.17 -17.23 -24.52
CA GLU A 82 3.60 -16.09 -25.35
C GLU A 82 5.10 -16.20 -25.68
N ALA A 83 5.95 -16.66 -24.76
CA ALA A 83 7.36 -16.95 -25.05
C ALA A 83 7.52 -18.10 -26.06
N ALA A 84 6.64 -19.10 -26.03
CA ALA A 84 6.61 -20.19 -27.02
C ALA A 84 6.08 -19.70 -28.38
N ALA A 85 5.08 -18.81 -28.39
CA ALA A 85 4.57 -18.18 -29.61
C ALA A 85 5.63 -17.26 -30.26
N TYR A 86 6.36 -16.48 -29.45
CA TYR A 86 7.43 -15.60 -29.93
C TYR A 86 8.60 -16.39 -30.52
N ARG A 87 8.99 -17.52 -29.89
CA ARG A 87 10.00 -18.45 -30.44
C ARG A 87 9.58 -19.14 -31.72
N ARG A 88 8.27 -19.39 -31.91
CA ARG A 88 7.72 -19.96 -33.15
C ARG A 88 7.66 -18.93 -34.28
N LEU A 89 7.37 -17.66 -33.97
CA LEU A 89 7.25 -16.57 -34.94
C LEU A 89 8.60 -15.96 -35.34
N HIS A 90 9.59 -15.98 -34.45
CA HIS A 90 10.95 -15.52 -34.70
C HIS A 90 11.96 -16.62 -34.37
N PRO A 91 12.14 -17.62 -35.26
CA PRO A 91 13.25 -18.54 -35.15
C PRO A 91 14.54 -17.75 -35.38
N HIS A 92 15.18 -17.31 -34.29
CA HIS A 92 16.54 -16.81 -34.37
C HIS A 92 17.44 -17.97 -34.79
N PRO A 93 18.18 -17.86 -35.91
CA PRO A 93 19.23 -18.83 -36.21
C PRO A 93 20.31 -18.65 -35.15
N VAL A 94 20.38 -19.59 -34.20
CA VAL A 94 21.54 -19.74 -33.34
C VAL A 94 22.65 -20.26 -34.23
N ALA A 95 23.62 -19.40 -34.51
CA ALA A 95 24.87 -19.73 -35.18
C ALA A 95 25.78 -20.54 -34.26
#